data_AF-A0A6J7EIF4-F1
#
_entry.id   AF-A0A6J7EIF4-F1
#
_cell.length_a   1.000
_cell.length_b   1.000
_cell.length_c   1.000
_cell.angle_alpha   90.00
_cell.angle_beta   90.00
_cell.angle_gamma   90.00
#
_symmetry.space_group_name_H-M   'P 1'
#
loop_
_entity.id
_entity.type
_entity.pdbx_description
1 polymer ?
#
loop_
_entity_poly.entity_id
_entity_poly.type
_entity_poly.pdbx_seq_one_letter_code
_entity_poly.pdbx_strand_id
1 'polypeptide(L)' 'MVVAEGVETPLQLTRLREVGCHRAQGYLFGRPRPAALIEAERAGA' A
#
# COMPACT_ATOMS: atom_id res chain seq x y z
N MET A 1 -7.43 9.28 -12.17
CA MET A 1 -6.63 8.82 -11.02
C MET A 1 -6.97 7.36 -10.79
N VAL A 2 -5.96 6.48 -10.71
CA VAL A 2 -6.17 5.02 -10.54
C VAL A 2 -5.44 4.57 -9.28
N VAL A 3 -6.07 3.70 -8.50
CA VAL A 3 -5.47 2.99 -7.38
C VAL A 3 -5.57 1.49 -7.69
N ALA A 4 -4.44 0.79 -7.67
CA ALA A 4 -4.43 -0.66 -7.78
C ALA A 4 -4.62 -1.29 -6.39
N GLU A 5 -5.59 -2.19 -6.24
CA GLU A 5 -5.84 -2.91 -4.99
C GLU A 5 -5.36 -4.37 -5.12
N GLY A 6 -5.09 -5.03 -3.98
CA GLY A 6 -4.60 -6.41 -3.97
C GLY A 6 -3.13 -6.58 -4.31
N VAL A 7 -2.28 -5.58 -4.05
CA VAL A 7 -0.82 -5.68 -4.26
C VAL A 7 -0.17 -6.42 -3.10
N GLU A 8 0.28 -7.64 -3.36
CA GLU A 8 0.81 -8.56 -2.34
C GLU A 8 2.30 -8.86 -2.53
N THR A 9 2.84 -8.67 -3.74
CA THR A 9 4.23 -9.01 -4.06
C THR A 9 5.00 -7.83 -4.66
N PRO A 10 6.33 -7.74 -4.43
CA PRO A 10 7.16 -6.70 -5.06
C PRO A 10 7.07 -6.69 -6.59
N LEU A 11 6.89 -7.86 -7.22
CA LEU A 11 6.74 -7.98 -8.67
C LEU A 11 5.47 -7.26 -9.18
N GLN A 12 4.34 -7.42 -8.50
CA GLN A 12 3.11 -6.69 -8.84
C GLN A 12 3.31 -5.17 -8.74
N LEU A 13 3.98 -4.70 -7.68
CA LEU A 13 4.29 -3.27 -7.52
C LEU A 13 5.19 -2.75 -8.65
N THR A 14 6.20 -3.51 -9.05
CA THR A 14 7.08 -3.14 -10.18
C THR A 14 6.28 -3.02 -11.48
N ARG A 15 5.41 -3.99 -11.78
CA ARG A 15 4.55 -3.94 -12.97
C ARG A 15 3.61 -2.73 -12.98
N LEU A 16 3.02 -2.41 -11.83
CA LEU A 16 2.15 -1.24 -11.69
C LEU A 16 2.90 0.07 -11.98
N ARG A 17 4.16 0.18 -11.53
CA ARG A 17 5.00 1.35 -11.83
C ARG A 17 5.34 1.45 -13.32
N GLU A 18 5.66 0.33 -13.97
CA GLU A 18 5.95 0.28 -15.41
C GLU A 18 4.78 0.78 -16.27
N VAL A 19 3.54 0.49 -15.87
CA VAL A 19 2.32 0.94 -16.58
C VAL A 19 1.81 2.31 -16.13
N GLY A 20 2.56 3.04 -15.29
CA GLY A 20 2.20 4.39 -14.83
C GLY A 20 1.18 4.43 -13.69
N CYS A 21 0.94 3.32 -13.00
CA CYS A 21 0.11 3.28 -11.79
C CYS A 21 0.97 3.56 -10.55
N HIS A 22 0.80 4.75 -9.97
CA HIS A 22 1.63 5.22 -8.85
C HIS A 22 0.98 5.08 -7.46
N ARG A 23 -0.30 4.66 -7.39
CA ARG A 23 -1.03 4.48 -6.14
C ARG A 23 -1.47 3.03 -6.01
N ALA A 24 -1.20 2.41 -4.86
CA ALA A 24 -1.52 1.02 -4.62
C ALA A 24 -1.91 0.74 -3.16
N GLN A 25 -2.75 -0.26 -2.96
CA GLN A 25 -3.07 -0.86 -1.68
C GLN A 25 -2.91 -2.39 -1.77
N GLY A 26 -2.46 -3.00 -0.68
CA GLY A 26 -2.45 -4.46 -0.53
C GLY A 26 -1.50 -4.88 0.59
N TYR A 27 -1.45 -6.18 0.86
CA TYR A 27 -0.68 -6.72 1.99
C TYR A 27 0.83 -6.55 1.86
N LEU A 28 1.34 -6.23 0.68
CA LEU A 28 2.72 -5.80 0.50
C LEU A 28 3.06 -4.58 1.38
N PHE A 29 2.09 -3.69 1.61
CA PHE A 29 2.27 -2.46 2.40
C PHE A 29 1.82 -2.61 3.86
N GLY A 30 1.05 -3.64 4.17
CA GLY A 30 0.49 -3.89 5.49
C GLY A 30 -0.95 -4.38 5.43
N ARG A 31 -1.39 -5.02 6.51
CA ARG A 31 -2.79 -5.44 6.67
C ARG A 31 -3.66 -4.26 7.13
N PRO A 32 -4.97 -4.26 6.83
CA PRO A 32 -5.94 -3.40 7.49
C PRO A 32 -5.85 -3.56 9.01
N ARG A 33 -5.85 -2.44 9.72
CA ARG A 33 -5.71 -2.38 11.19
C ARG A 33 -6.60 -1.27 11.75
N PRO A 34 -7.00 -1.34 13.02
CA PRO A 34 -7.73 -0.25 13.69
C PRO A 34 -7.00 1.09 13.59
N ALA A 35 -7.76 2.18 13.48
CA ALA A 35 -7.24 3.54 13.32
C ALA A 35 -6.26 3.93 14.44
N ALA A 36 -6.59 3.61 15.70
CA ALA A 36 -5.76 3.92 16.85
C ALA A 36 -4.33 3.35 16.75
N LEU A 37 -4.15 2.17 16.14
CA LEU A 37 -2.82 1.59 15.91
C LEU A 37 -2.04 2.36 14.85
N ILE A 38 -2.72 2.80 13.78
CA ILE A 38 -2.11 3.60 12.72
C ILE A 38 -1.70 4.98 13.26
N GLU A 39 -2.55 5.61 14.06
CA GLU A 39 -2.30 6.92 14.67
C GLU A 39 -1.10 6.88 15.62
N ALA A 40 -1.03 5.86 16.49
CA ALA A 40 0.09 5.66 17.40
C ALA A 40 1.43 5.48 16.66
N GLU A 41 1.45 4.70 15.56
CA GLU A 41 2.65 4.50 14.76
C GLU A 41 3.09 5.76 14.00
N ARG A 42 2.12 6.52 13.47
CA ARG A 42 2.39 7.76 12.73
C ARG A 42 2.86 8.90 13.64
N ALA A 43 2.51 8.87 14.92
CA ALA A 43 2.94 9.85 15.91
C ALA A 43 4.37 9.61 16.45
N GLY A 44 4.93 8.41 16.21
CA GLY A 44 6.27 8.01 16.64
C GLY A 44 7.35 8.05 15.54
N ALA A 45 7.03 8.59 14.35
CA ALA A 45 7.92 8.71 13.20
C ALA A 45 8.31 10.17 12.93
#